data_AF-A0A0D2DJD3-F1
#
_entry.id   AF-A0A0D2DJD3-F1
#
_cell.length_a   1.000
_cell.length_b   1.000
_cell.length_c   1.000
_cell.angle_alpha   90.00
_cell.angle_beta   90.00
_cell.angle_gamma   90.00
#
_symmetry.space_group_name_H-M   'P 1'
#
loop_
_entity.id
_entity.type
_entity.pdbx_description
1 polymer ?
#
loop_
_entity_poly.entity_id
_entity_poly.type
_entity_poly.pdbx_seq_one_letter_code
_entity_poly.pdbx_strand_id
1 'polypeptide(L)'
;MASGMTAGTALVEFDDVKLPANHLMGEEGKDLKVIMSNFNHDRFSMICFTTRWMRRITEECFKWTHQRRVFGKLLVDQPAIRQKLARMISMTEACQS
;
A
#
# COMPACT_ATOMS: atom_id res chain seq x y z
N MET A 1 -0.06 -8.66 -21.69
CA MET A 1 -1.41 -8.59 -21.09
C MET A 1 -1.24 -8.69 -19.58
N ALA A 2 -1.57 -7.65 -18.83
CA ALA A 2 -1.40 -7.63 -17.37
C ALA A 2 -2.47 -8.51 -16.72
N SER A 3 -2.15 -9.78 -16.48
CA SER A 3 -2.97 -10.73 -15.75
C SER A 3 -3.01 -10.36 -14.27
N GLY A 4 -4.16 -9.86 -13.81
CA GLY A 4 -4.69 -9.90 -12.44
C GLY A 4 -3.70 -9.76 -11.28
N MET A 5 -3.39 -8.53 -10.87
CA MET A 5 -2.82 -8.25 -9.54
C MET A 5 -3.90 -8.21 -8.44
N THR A 6 -4.94 -9.01 -8.58
CA THR A 6 -5.99 -9.14 -7.56
C THR A 6 -5.54 -10.16 -6.53
N ALA A 7 -5.59 -9.79 -5.25
CA ALA A 7 -5.23 -10.68 -4.15
C ALA A 7 -6.17 -11.89 -4.12
N GLY A 8 -5.59 -13.10 -4.17
CA GLY A 8 -6.32 -14.36 -4.01
C GLY A 8 -6.47 -14.70 -2.53
N THR A 9 -7.56 -14.25 -1.92
CA THR A 9 -7.87 -14.55 -0.52
C THR A 9 -8.80 -15.76 -0.45
N ALA A 10 -8.39 -16.81 0.26
CA ALA A 10 -9.20 -18.01 0.48
C ALA A 10 -9.04 -18.48 1.93
N LEU A 11 -10.08 -19.15 2.44
CA LEU A 11 -9.96 -19.93 3.68
C LEU A 11 -9.11 -21.17 3.39
N VAL A 12 -8.16 -21.47 4.27
CA VAL A 12 -7.37 -22.70 4.22
C VAL A 12 -7.71 -23.50 5.48
N GLU A 13 -8.25 -24.70 5.28
CA GLU A 13 -8.59 -25.65 6.34
C GLU A 13 -7.60 -26.81 6.31
N PHE A 14 -7.24 -27.31 7.49
CA PHE A 14 -6.38 -28.48 7.65
C PHE A 14 -7.20 -29.58 8.34
N ASP A 15 -7.55 -30.65 7.61
CA ASP A 15 -8.25 -31.84 8.12
C ASP A 15 -7.32 -33.07 8.07
N ASP A 16 -6.97 -33.60 9.24
CA ASP A 16 -6.00 -34.70 9.47
C ASP A 16 -4.74 -34.64 8.57
N VAL A 17 -4.21 -33.44 8.34
CA VAL A 17 -3.05 -33.23 7.47
C VAL A 17 -1.78 -33.74 8.14
N LYS A 18 -1.17 -34.78 7.56
CA LYS A 18 0.10 -35.35 8.04
C LYS A 18 1.28 -34.63 7.42
N LEU A 19 2.11 -34.02 8.27
CA LEU A 19 3.35 -33.36 7.88
C LEU A 19 4.57 -34.13 8.40
N PRO A 20 5.61 -34.32 7.57
CA PRO A 20 6.86 -34.88 8.05
C PRO A 20 7.53 -33.96 9.10
N ALA A 21 8.17 -34.52 10.12
CA ALA A 21 8.78 -33.75 11.20
C ALA A 21 9.85 -32.73 10.74
N ASN A 22 10.48 -32.97 9.58
CA ASN A 22 11.46 -32.03 9.01
C ASN A 22 10.84 -30.79 8.33
N HIS A 23 9.50 -30.66 8.31
CA HIS A 23 8.81 -29.45 7.84
C HIS A 23 8.57 -28.43 8.98
N LEU A 24 9.01 -28.74 10.21
CA LEU A 24 9.00 -27.77 11.30
C LEU A 24 9.93 -26.60 10.95
N MET A 25 9.35 -25.42 10.79
CA MET A 25 10.11 -24.19 10.52
C MET A 25 10.62 -23.61 11.83
N GLY A 26 11.94 -23.73 12.04
CA GLY A 26 12.58 -23.26 13.27
C GLY A 26 12.55 -24.31 14.38
N GLU A 27 12.32 -23.87 15.62
CA GLU A 27 12.24 -24.75 16.79
C GLU A 27 10.82 -24.75 17.36
N GLU A 28 10.40 -25.89 17.88
CA GLU A 28 9.08 -26.06 18.50
C GLU A 28 8.88 -25.07 19.65
N GLY A 29 7.76 -24.35 19.64
CA GLY A 29 7.43 -23.31 20.62
C GLY A 29 8.22 -22.00 20.48
N LYS A 30 9.05 -21.83 19.44
CA LYS A 30 9.78 -20.57 19.16
C LYS A 30 9.26 -19.83 17.92
N ASP A 31 8.08 -20.20 17.43
CA ASP A 31 7.43 -19.67 16.23
C ASP A 31 7.17 -18.16 16.32
N LEU A 32 6.76 -17.65 17.49
CA LEU A 32 6.43 -16.24 17.66
C LEU A 32 7.63 -15.33 17.31
N LYS A 33 8.85 -15.73 17.69
CA LYS A 33 10.05 -14.95 17.40
C LYS A 33 10.34 -14.90 15.90
N VAL A 34 10.15 -16.01 15.20
CA VAL A 34 10.32 -16.11 13.75
C VAL A 34 9.30 -15.20 13.06
N ILE A 35 8.03 -15.30 13.42
CA ILE A 35 6.94 -14.49 12.83
C ILE A 35 7.17 -12.99 13.08
N MET A 36 7.55 -12.60 14.30
CA MET A 36 7.80 -11.20 14.63
C MET A 36 8.97 -10.61 13.84
N SER A 37 10.00 -11.41 13.54
CA SER A 37 11.10 -10.96 12.69
C SER A 37 10.65 -10.66 11.26
N ASN A 38 9.78 -11.49 10.69
CA ASN A 38 9.22 -11.26 9.35
C ASN A 38 8.36 -9.98 9.29
N PHE A 39 7.51 -9.75 10.30
CA PHE A 39 6.63 -8.58 10.33
C PHE A 39 7.38 -7.24 10.33
N ASN A 40 8.62 -7.19 10.81
CA ASN A 40 9.42 -5.98 10.72
C ASN A 40 9.75 -5.63 9.26
N HIS A 41 10.13 -6.63 8.46
CA HIS A 41 10.38 -6.44 7.03
C HIS A 41 9.09 -6.11 6.27
N ASP A 42 8.00 -6.82 6.56
CA ASP A 42 6.71 -6.57 5.90
C ASP A 42 6.19 -5.16 6.16
N ARG A 43 6.26 -4.68 7.41
CA ARG A 43 5.85 -3.31 7.76
C ARG A 43 6.65 -2.26 6.98
N PHE A 44 7.97 -2.44 6.91
CA PHE A 44 8.82 -1.53 6.13
C PHE A 44 8.45 -1.56 4.65
N SER A 45 8.29 -2.75 4.08
CA SER A 45 7.88 -2.95 2.69
C SER A 45 6.53 -2.27 2.38
N MET A 46 5.54 -2.44 3.26
CA MET A 46 4.22 -1.79 3.15
C MET A 46 4.32 -0.27 3.15
N ILE A 47 5.15 0.32 4.01
CA ILE A 47 5.36 1.77 4.05
C ILE A 47 5.98 2.24 2.72
N CYS A 48 7.03 1.58 2.24
CA CYS A 48 7.67 1.93 0.97
C CYS A 48 6.68 1.90 -0.21
N PHE A 49 5.87 0.84 -0.31
CA PHE A 49 4.85 0.74 -1.35
C PHE A 49 3.80 1.85 -1.20
N THR A 50 3.29 2.07 0.00
CA THR A 50 2.26 3.08 0.26
C THR A 50 2.77 4.48 -0.09
N THR A 51 3.98 4.85 0.32
CA THR A 51 4.61 6.13 -0.04
C THR A 51 4.74 6.29 -1.56
N ARG A 52 5.11 5.22 -2.28
CA ARG A 52 5.16 5.25 -3.76
C ARG A 52 3.77 5.46 -4.38
N TRP A 53 2.75 4.81 -3.85
CA TRP A 53 1.36 5.00 -4.29
C TRP A 53 0.86 6.40 -4.00
N MET A 54 1.15 6.97 -2.82
CA MET A 54 0.81 8.35 -2.48
C MET A 54 1.38 9.33 -3.50
N ARG A 55 2.67 9.19 -3.87
CA ARG A 55 3.29 10.02 -4.93
C ARG A 55 2.55 9.90 -6.25
N ARG A 56 2.24 8.67 -6.67
CA ARG A 56 1.56 8.41 -7.93
C ARG A 56 0.16 9.00 -7.96
N ILE A 57 -0.61 8.84 -6.88
CA ILE A 57 -1.95 9.38 -6.76
C ILE A 57 -1.92 10.91 -6.79
N THR A 58 -1.00 11.53 -6.04
CA THR A 58 -0.83 12.99 -6.05
C THR A 58 -0.48 13.52 -7.44
N GLU A 59 0.43 12.86 -8.15
CA GLU A 59 0.81 13.21 -9.53
C GLU A 59 -0.40 13.14 -10.48
N GLU A 60 -1.17 12.05 -10.44
CA GLU A 60 -2.32 11.86 -11.32
C GLU A 60 -3.46 12.83 -10.99
N CYS A 61 -3.72 13.09 -9.71
CA CYS A 61 -4.66 14.13 -9.30
C CYS A 61 -4.23 15.51 -9.78
N PHE A 62 -2.93 15.84 -9.66
CA PHE A 62 -2.40 17.12 -10.12
C PHE A 62 -2.61 17.29 -11.63
N LYS A 63 -2.24 16.27 -12.44
CA LYS A 63 -2.49 16.27 -13.89
C LYS A 63 -3.96 16.46 -14.23
N TRP A 64 -4.86 15.71 -13.58
CA TRP A 64 -6.30 15.80 -13.83
C TRP A 64 -6.85 17.20 -13.56
N THR A 65 -6.43 17.83 -12.45
CA THR A 65 -6.91 19.17 -12.08
C THR A 65 -6.48 20.28 -13.05
N HIS A 66 -5.40 20.06 -13.82
CA HIS A 66 -4.93 20.97 -14.87
C HIS A 66 -5.59 20.72 -16.24
N GLN A 67 -6.33 19.63 -16.39
CA GLN A 67 -7.04 19.29 -17.63
C GLN A 67 -8.54 19.55 -17.51
N ARG A 68 -9.11 19.29 -16.34
CA ARG A 68 -10.55 19.42 -16.11
C ARG A 68 -10.96 20.89 -15.96
N ARG A 69 -11.96 21.32 -16.72
CA ARG A 69 -12.63 22.63 -16.56
C ARG A 69 -13.99 22.49 -15.88
N VAL A 70 -14.26 23.38 -14.93
CA VAL A 70 -15.54 23.51 -14.22
C VAL A 70 -15.80 24.98 -13.91
N PHE A 71 -17.06 25.42 -13.96
CA PHE A 71 -17.45 26.81 -13.69
C PHE A 71 -16.62 27.83 -14.51
N GLY A 72 -16.35 27.50 -15.78
CA GLY A 72 -15.60 28.36 -16.71
C GLY A 72 -14.07 28.43 -16.48
N LYS A 73 -13.52 27.76 -15.47
CA LYS A 73 -12.09 27.80 -15.12
C LYS A 73 -11.50 26.40 -15.00
N LEU A 74 -10.18 26.27 -14.86
CA LEU A 74 -9.58 24.98 -14.55
C LEU A 74 -9.98 24.54 -13.14
N LEU A 75 -10.04 23.24 -12.90
CA LEU A 75 -10.40 22.70 -11.59
C LEU A 75 -9.38 23.12 -10.52
N VAL A 76 -8.10 23.24 -10.89
CA VAL A 76 -7.03 23.76 -10.01
C VAL A 76 -7.23 25.23 -9.60
N ASP A 77 -8.01 26.01 -10.36
CA ASP A 77 -8.30 27.41 -10.02
C ASP A 77 -9.25 27.54 -8.82
N GLN A 78 -9.90 26.44 -8.43
CA GLN A 78 -10.78 26.42 -7.27
C GLN A 78 -9.98 26.31 -5.97
N PRO A 79 -10.14 27.23 -4.99
CA PRO A 79 -9.37 27.22 -3.74
C PRO A 79 -9.45 25.90 -2.97
N ALA A 80 -10.64 25.29 -2.92
CA ALA A 80 -10.86 24.01 -2.24
C ALA A 80 -10.03 22.86 -2.85
N ILE A 81 -9.77 22.90 -4.16
CA ILE A 81 -8.95 21.89 -4.85
C ILE A 81 -7.47 22.11 -4.54
N ARG A 82 -7.00 23.37 -4.55
CA ARG A 82 -5.61 23.68 -4.15
C ARG A 82 -5.33 23.24 -2.72
N GLN A 83 -6.26 23.45 -1.79
CA GLN A 83 -6.11 23.00 -0.41
C GLN A 83 -5.99 21.47 -0.30
N LYS A 84 -6.79 20.72 -1.08
CA LYS A 84 -6.70 19.25 -1.13
C LYS A 84 -5.35 18.79 -1.69
N LEU A 85 -4.90 19.38 -2.80
CA LEU A 85 -3.59 19.06 -3.38
C LEU A 85 -2.44 19.39 -2.41
N ALA A 86 -2.47 20.56 -1.76
CA ALA A 86 -1.47 20.93 -0.76
C ALA A 86 -1.40 19.94 0.40
N ARG A 87 -2.56 19.46 0.90
CA ARG A 87 -2.61 18.42 1.94
C ARG A 87 -2.03 17.09 1.45
N MET A 88 -2.39 16.66 0.24
CA MET A 88 -1.85 15.43 -0.34
C MET A 88 -0.33 15.49 -0.47
N ILE A 89 0.21 16.60 -1.01
CA ILE A 89 1.64 16.83 -1.12
C ILE A 89 2.30 16.81 0.26
N SER A 90 1.77 17.58 1.22
CA SER A 90 2.32 17.62 2.59
C SER A 90 2.37 16.24 3.26
N MET A 91 1.33 15.42 3.10
CA MET A 91 1.31 14.06 3.65
C MET A 91 2.31 13.16 2.92
N THR A 92 2.42 13.26 1.59
CA THR A 92 3.40 12.50 0.81
C THR A 92 4.84 12.86 1.21
N GLU A 93 5.15 14.15 1.38
CA GLU A 93 6.47 14.61 1.81
C GLU A 93 6.82 14.08 3.20
N ALA A 94 5.88 14.15 4.14
CA ALA A 94 6.08 13.63 5.50
C ALA A 94 6.32 12.11 5.56
N CYS A 95 5.85 11.35 4.57
CA CYS A 95 6.05 9.90 4.49
C CYS A 95 7.29 9.48 3.70
N GLN A 96 7.96 10.39 2.98
CA GLN A 96 9.17 10.09 2.20
C GLN A 96 10.43 10.77 2.74
N SER A 97 10.29 11.65 3.73
CA SER A 97 11.40 12.31 4.44
C SER A 97 12.15 11.38 5.37
#